data_AF-A0A852V3H0-F1
#
_entry.id   AF-A0A852V3H0-F1
#
_cell.length_a   1.000
_cell.length_b   1.000
_cell.length_c   1.000
_cell.angle_alpha   90.00
_cell.angle_beta   90.00
_cell.angle_gamma   90.00
#
_symmetry.space_group_name_H-M   'P 1'
#
loop_
_entity.id
_entity.type
_entity.pdbx_description
1 polymer ?
#
loop_
_entity_poly.entity_id
_entity_poly.type
_entity_poly.pdbx_seq_one_letter_code
_entity_poly.pdbx_strand_id
1 'polypeptide(L)'
;MTTSERRLAGFEERQLAELKEHIAARSTAAPARRPRGRLLLAAAAVAAGVCAAVAIPAVFGGGGESAYAVTRDANGVVYAELRDFRDAAGLSDQLRRLGVPAIVDYTPEGKMCREPRGKHVEDIPRDLYHVPESIPGEKHGWRMRIDTRLFKPGQTFVWTIGKNTSTSTILMEGPVGPCELVDAPEPKEIRPPYRLATTKGRSLAGYRVDEKTVGEVVPEIEKRGLKVVYVIMALPPGNPGGFGELRVQKAPVGEDWTVWEAEEVIEGPEDTPTGVIRLLVTKEHHDRNPVYGGPRDAVIPEGS
;
A
#
# COMPACT_ATOMS: atom_id res chain seq x y z
N MET A 1 -20.89 -37.13 -17.18
CA MET A 1 -19.66 -37.06 -16.36
C MET A 1 -18.46 -37.34 -17.24
N THR A 2 -17.63 -36.34 -17.43
CA THR A 2 -16.53 -36.34 -18.40
C THR A 2 -15.21 -36.75 -17.75
N THR A 3 -14.28 -37.27 -18.54
CA THR A 3 -12.94 -37.70 -18.13
C THR A 3 -12.12 -36.59 -17.47
N SER A 4 -12.50 -35.32 -17.67
CA SER A 4 -11.87 -34.15 -17.07
C SER A 4 -12.22 -33.99 -15.58
N GLU A 5 -13.48 -34.20 -15.21
CA GLU A 5 -13.95 -34.14 -13.81
C GLU A 5 -13.28 -35.22 -12.95
N ARG A 6 -13.05 -36.41 -13.54
CA ARG A 6 -12.36 -37.52 -12.87
C ARG A 6 -10.86 -37.26 -12.66
N ARG A 7 -10.25 -36.34 -13.42
CA ARG A 7 -8.85 -35.93 -13.27
C ARG A 7 -8.65 -34.83 -12.23
N LEU A 8 -9.60 -33.88 -12.11
CA LEU A 8 -9.56 -32.86 -11.07
C LEU A 8 -9.79 -33.46 -9.68
N ALA A 9 -10.77 -34.36 -9.53
CA ALA A 9 -11.03 -35.04 -8.26
C ALA A 9 -9.79 -35.79 -7.72
N GLY A 10 -9.06 -36.49 -8.60
CA GLY A 10 -7.83 -37.20 -8.23
C GLY A 10 -6.61 -36.29 -7.98
N PHE A 11 -6.67 -35.00 -8.31
CA PHE A 11 -5.63 -34.02 -8.00
C PHE A 11 -5.88 -33.36 -6.64
N GLU A 12 -7.13 -33.02 -6.36
CA GLU A 12 -7.56 -32.44 -5.07
C GLU A 12 -7.37 -33.44 -3.91
N GLU A 13 -7.67 -34.72 -4.12
CA GLU A 13 -7.45 -35.75 -3.10
C GLU A 13 -5.97 -35.93 -2.73
N ARG A 14 -5.05 -35.76 -3.69
CA ARG A 14 -3.60 -35.83 -3.45
C ARG A 14 -3.09 -34.63 -2.66
N GLN A 15 -3.56 -33.42 -2.97
CA GLN A 15 -3.22 -32.24 -2.19
C GLN A 15 -3.76 -32.32 -0.75
N LEU A 16 -4.96 -32.86 -0.58
CA LEU A 16 -5.55 -33.03 0.74
C LEU A 16 -4.78 -34.07 1.59
N ALA A 17 -4.28 -35.13 0.97
CA ALA A 17 -3.46 -36.13 1.64
C ALA A 17 -2.09 -35.55 2.07
N GLU A 18 -1.43 -34.80 1.18
CA GLU A 18 -0.14 -34.17 1.45
C GLU A 18 -0.23 -33.10 2.56
N LEU A 19 -1.31 -32.31 2.56
CA LEU A 19 -1.56 -31.32 3.61
C LEU A 19 -1.86 -31.96 4.97
N LYS A 20 -2.63 -33.06 4.98
CA LYS A 20 -2.89 -33.83 6.21
C LYS A 20 -1.63 -34.48 6.76
N GLU A 21 -0.75 -34.97 5.89
CA GLU A 21 0.55 -35.53 6.29
C GLU A 21 1.45 -34.46 6.91
N HIS A 22 1.52 -33.26 6.30
CA HIS A 22 2.26 -32.12 6.86
C HIS A 22 1.72 -31.66 8.23
N ILE A 23 0.40 -31.67 8.41
CA ILE A 23 -0.23 -31.31 9.68
C ILE A 23 0.04 -32.38 10.74
N ALA A 24 -0.04 -33.67 10.38
CA ALA A 24 0.25 -34.77 11.28
C ALA A 24 1.73 -34.75 11.75
N ALA A 25 2.67 -34.51 10.84
CA ALA A 25 4.09 -34.39 11.14
C ALA A 25 4.41 -33.21 12.08
N ARG A 26 3.65 -32.11 11.97
CA ARG A 26 3.79 -30.93 12.84
C ARG A 26 3.12 -31.10 14.20
N SER A 27 2.11 -31.97 14.29
CA SER A 27 1.34 -32.24 15.51
C SER A 27 2.03 -33.24 16.45
N THR A 28 2.99 -34.03 15.96
CA THR A 28 3.73 -35.01 16.77
C THR A 28 4.93 -34.44 17.53
N ALA A 29 5.23 -33.15 17.41
CA ALA A 29 6.27 -32.50 18.20
C ALA A 29 5.75 -32.15 19.60
N ALA A 30 5.77 -33.12 20.52
CA ALA A 30 5.43 -32.92 21.92
C ALA A 30 6.38 -31.92 22.62
N PRO A 31 5.90 -31.11 23.59
CA PRO A 31 6.75 -30.14 24.27
C PRO A 31 7.71 -30.83 25.26
N ALA A 32 9.01 -30.82 24.94
CA ALA A 32 10.04 -31.29 25.86
C ALA A 32 10.25 -30.27 27.01
N ARG A 33 9.86 -30.65 28.23
CA ARG A 33 10.21 -29.94 29.48
C ARG A 33 11.73 -29.91 29.67
N ARG A 34 12.32 -28.72 29.83
CA ARG A 34 13.74 -28.56 30.21
C ARG A 34 13.91 -28.49 31.74
N PRO A 35 14.79 -29.28 32.36
CA PRO A 35 15.29 -28.98 33.70
C PRO A 35 16.52 -28.06 33.64
N ARG A 36 16.72 -27.30 34.72
CA ARG A 36 17.83 -26.37 34.95
C ARG A 36 19.12 -27.14 35.30
N GLY A 37 20.25 -26.81 34.67
CA GLY A 37 21.56 -27.34 35.11
C GLY A 37 22.76 -26.98 34.20
N ARG A 38 23.55 -26.01 34.66
CA ARG A 38 25.01 -25.75 34.55
C ARG A 38 25.84 -26.24 33.33
N LEU A 39 26.55 -25.26 32.73
CA LEU A 39 27.91 -25.24 32.13
C LEU A 39 28.51 -26.55 31.60
N LEU A 40 28.92 -26.56 30.32
CA LEU A 40 30.31 -26.81 29.87
C LEU A 40 30.43 -26.62 28.34
N LEU A 41 31.58 -26.08 27.91
CA LEU A 41 32.01 -25.94 26.52
C LEU A 41 32.20 -27.31 25.85
N ALA A 42 31.70 -27.47 24.62
CA ALA A 42 32.27 -28.37 23.62
C ALA A 42 31.79 -27.96 22.22
N ALA A 43 32.74 -27.72 21.31
CA ALA A 43 32.50 -27.57 19.89
C ALA A 43 32.30 -28.95 19.23
N ALA A 44 31.28 -29.09 18.40
CA ALA A 44 31.26 -30.00 17.26
C ALA A 44 30.09 -29.64 16.34
N ALA A 45 30.41 -29.33 15.09
CA ALA A 45 29.45 -29.07 14.03
C ALA A 45 28.96 -30.39 13.43
N VAL A 46 27.64 -30.55 13.28
CA VAL A 46 27.01 -31.28 12.16
C VAL A 46 25.73 -30.54 11.80
N ALA A 47 25.66 -30.15 10.53
CA ALA A 47 24.56 -29.44 9.92
C ALA A 47 23.32 -30.33 9.77
N ALA A 48 22.18 -29.82 10.22
CA ALA A 48 20.87 -30.08 9.63
C ALA A 48 20.14 -28.73 9.63
N GLY A 49 19.94 -28.20 8.42
CA GLY A 49 19.46 -26.84 8.20
C GLY A 49 18.05 -26.62 8.74
N VAL A 50 17.97 -25.79 9.77
CA VAL A 50 16.79 -24.98 10.06
C VAL A 50 17.27 -23.53 9.97
N CYS A 51 16.74 -22.79 9.00
CA CYS A 51 17.04 -21.38 8.81
C CYS A 51 16.76 -20.61 10.11
N ALA A 52 17.81 -20.23 10.83
CA ALA A 52 17.69 -19.36 11.99
C ALA A 52 17.46 -17.93 11.49
N ALA A 53 16.18 -17.52 11.41
CA ALA A 53 15.85 -16.11 11.42
C ALA A 53 16.35 -15.53 12.76
N VAL A 54 17.30 -14.61 12.72
CA VAL A 54 17.77 -13.94 13.94
C VAL A 54 16.72 -12.88 14.29
N ALA A 55 15.69 -13.31 15.01
CA ALA A 55 14.80 -12.39 15.70
C ALA A 55 15.56 -11.83 16.91
N ILE A 56 15.77 -10.51 16.93
CA ILE A 56 16.18 -9.81 18.15
C ILE A 56 14.91 -9.17 18.72
N PRO A 57 14.16 -9.86 19.60
CA PRO A 57 13.11 -9.20 20.36
C PRO A 57 13.76 -8.29 21.40
N ALA A 58 13.58 -6.99 21.25
CA ALA A 58 13.95 -6.03 22.28
C ALA A 58 12.92 -6.13 23.42
N VAL A 59 13.21 -6.94 24.43
CA VAL A 59 12.39 -7.05 25.64
C VAL A 59 12.94 -6.07 26.68
N PHE A 60 12.32 -4.90 26.78
CA PHE A 60 12.33 -4.11 28.03
C PHE A 60 10.88 -3.98 28.51
N GLY A 61 10.51 -4.85 29.47
CA GLY A 61 9.32 -4.68 30.32
C GLY A 61 8.02 -5.35 29.85
N GLY A 62 7.72 -6.53 30.41
CA GLY A 62 6.36 -7.00 30.72
C GLY A 62 5.34 -7.20 29.60
N GLY A 63 5.20 -8.43 29.10
CA GLY A 63 3.91 -9.05 28.75
C GLY A 63 2.94 -8.35 27.77
N GLY A 64 3.42 -7.42 26.94
CA GLY A 64 2.66 -6.81 25.85
C GLY A 64 3.25 -7.15 24.48
N GLU A 65 2.45 -7.04 23.42
CA GLU A 65 2.92 -7.07 22.02
C GLU A 65 3.98 -5.97 21.84
N SER A 66 5.13 -6.30 21.24
CA SER A 66 6.24 -5.37 21.04
C SER A 66 5.80 -4.15 20.24
N ALA A 67 6.26 -2.95 20.62
CA ALA A 67 6.00 -1.71 19.89
C ALA A 67 6.41 -1.81 18.41
N TYR A 68 7.47 -2.56 18.14
CA TYR A 68 7.93 -2.88 16.80
C TYR A 68 8.67 -4.22 16.76
N ALA A 69 8.80 -4.82 15.59
CA ALA A 69 9.61 -6.00 15.35
C ALA A 69 10.49 -5.73 14.13
N VAL A 70 11.79 -6.00 14.24
CA VAL A 70 12.70 -5.90 13.10
C VAL A 70 13.47 -7.19 12.94
N THR A 71 13.47 -7.73 11.73
CA THR A 71 14.20 -8.94 11.37
C THR A 71 15.06 -8.69 10.15
N ARG A 72 16.13 -9.45 10.00
CA ARG A 72 16.97 -9.44 8.80
C ARG A 72 17.06 -10.86 8.26
N ASP A 73 16.84 -11.01 6.96
CA ASP A 73 17.00 -12.29 6.28
C ASP A 73 18.47 -12.52 5.88
N ALA A 74 18.75 -13.74 5.37
CA ALA A 74 20.09 -14.10 4.91
C ALA A 74 20.56 -13.31 3.67
N ASN A 75 19.63 -12.71 2.92
CA ASN A 75 19.93 -11.90 1.75
C ASN A 75 20.25 -10.45 2.11
N GLY A 76 20.20 -10.08 3.38
CA GLY A 76 20.44 -8.72 3.84
C GLY A 76 19.22 -7.81 3.76
N VAL A 77 18.04 -8.36 3.51
CA VAL A 77 16.76 -7.64 3.53
C VAL A 77 16.27 -7.54 4.97
N VAL A 78 15.96 -6.32 5.40
CA VAL A 78 15.41 -6.00 6.70
C VAL A 78 13.90 -5.80 6.58
N TYR A 79 13.14 -6.47 7.43
CA TYR A 79 11.70 -6.32 7.57
C TYR A 79 11.41 -5.65 8.91
N ALA A 80 10.75 -4.50 8.87
CA ALA A 80 10.31 -3.77 10.05
C ALA A 80 8.79 -3.79 10.12
N GLU A 81 8.25 -4.19 11.26
CA GLU A 81 6.84 -4.07 11.63
C GLU A 81 6.74 -3.10 12.81
N LEU A 82 5.79 -2.19 12.75
CA LEU A 82 5.62 -1.12 13.72
C LEU A 82 4.15 -1.06 14.13
N ARG A 83 3.89 -1.30 15.42
CA ARG A 83 2.54 -1.34 16.02
C ARG A 83 2.31 -0.18 16.97
N ASP A 84 3.37 0.32 17.60
CA ASP A 84 3.37 1.53 18.44
C ASP A 84 4.49 2.46 17.99
N PHE A 85 4.09 3.68 17.65
CA PHE A 85 4.92 4.69 16.99
C PHE A 85 5.80 5.50 17.96
N ARG A 86 5.71 5.25 19.26
CA ARG A 86 6.34 6.11 20.30
C ARG A 86 7.85 5.86 20.49
N ASP A 87 8.36 4.66 20.17
CA ASP A 87 9.77 4.32 20.36
C ASP A 87 10.61 4.44 19.07
N ALA A 88 10.61 5.64 18.49
CA ALA A 88 11.36 5.94 17.27
C ALA A 88 12.88 5.80 17.46
N ALA A 89 13.39 6.16 18.64
CA ALA A 89 14.81 6.02 18.97
C ALA A 89 15.23 4.54 19.03
N GLY A 90 14.47 3.69 19.73
CA GLY A 90 14.73 2.25 19.79
C GLY A 90 14.67 1.60 18.41
N LEU A 91 13.69 1.99 17.58
CA LEU A 91 13.58 1.49 16.20
C LEU A 91 14.77 1.93 15.34
N SER A 92 15.19 3.19 15.41
CA SER A 92 16.39 3.70 14.72
C SER A 92 17.62 2.88 15.07
N ASP A 93 17.84 2.63 16.36
CA ASP A 93 18.97 1.86 16.85
C ASP A 93 18.93 0.42 16.37
N GLN A 94 17.74 -0.20 16.36
CA GLN A 94 17.59 -1.57 15.90
C GLN A 94 17.82 -1.71 14.39
N LEU A 95 17.31 -0.78 13.58
CA LEU A 95 17.58 -0.73 12.15
C LEU A 95 19.08 -0.58 11.86
N ARG A 96 19.76 0.32 12.57
CA ARG A 96 21.22 0.52 12.46
C ARG A 96 22.02 -0.71 12.85
N ARG A 97 21.65 -1.40 13.93
CA ARG A 97 22.26 -2.68 14.33
C ARG A 97 22.13 -3.76 13.26
N LEU A 98 21.07 -3.71 12.45
CA LEU A 98 20.84 -4.65 11.35
C LEU A 98 21.43 -4.18 10.01
N GLY A 99 22.17 -3.07 10.01
CA GLY A 99 22.88 -2.57 8.83
C GLY A 99 22.09 -1.62 7.94
N VAL A 100 20.93 -1.14 8.39
CA VAL A 100 20.23 -0.03 7.71
C VAL A 100 20.76 1.28 8.28
N PRO A 101 21.37 2.18 7.48
CA PRO A 101 21.75 3.50 7.96
C PRO A 101 20.48 4.35 8.15
N ALA A 102 19.77 4.16 9.26
CA ALA A 102 18.45 4.74 9.48
C ALA A 102 18.42 5.79 10.59
N ILE A 103 17.57 6.79 10.39
CA ILE A 103 17.05 7.69 11.42
C ILE A 103 15.53 7.59 11.36
N VAL A 104 14.91 7.32 12.49
CA VAL A 104 13.46 7.30 12.64
C VAL A 104 13.06 8.42 13.57
N ASP A 105 12.15 9.27 13.10
CA ASP A 105 11.62 10.40 13.83
C ASP A 105 10.13 10.22 14.12
N TYR A 106 9.69 10.77 15.24
CA TYR A 106 8.29 10.84 15.60
C TYR A 106 7.83 12.30 15.62
N THR A 107 6.75 12.61 14.90
CA THR A 107 6.12 13.93 14.91
C THR A 107 4.77 13.89 15.62
N PRO A 108 4.56 14.75 16.63
CA PRO A 108 3.22 14.97 17.17
C PRO A 108 2.25 15.48 16.10
N GLU A 109 0.97 15.38 16.41
CA GLU A 109 -0.09 15.96 15.58
C GLU A 109 0.11 17.45 15.34
N GLY A 110 -0.10 17.89 14.09
CA GLY A 110 0.11 19.27 13.65
C GLY A 110 1.58 19.69 13.56
N LYS A 111 2.55 18.77 13.73
CA LYS A 111 3.98 19.05 13.65
C LYS A 111 4.65 18.30 12.50
N MET A 112 5.75 18.86 12.00
CA MET A 112 6.68 18.20 11.10
C MET A 112 8.13 18.48 11.53
N CYS A 113 9.08 17.71 11.02
CA CYS A 113 10.49 18.07 11.13
C CYS A 113 10.80 19.22 10.17
N ARG A 114 11.56 20.23 10.63
CA ARG A 114 12.05 21.33 9.80
C ARG A 114 12.95 20.77 8.70
N GLU A 115 12.65 21.10 7.44
CA GLU A 115 13.48 20.80 6.28
C GLU A 115 14.24 22.06 5.79
N PRO A 116 15.38 21.91 5.09
CA PRO A 116 16.07 20.65 4.76
C PRO A 116 16.90 20.11 5.93
N ARG A 117 16.85 18.79 6.15
CA ARG A 117 17.69 18.09 7.16
C ARG A 117 18.94 17.46 6.55
N GLY A 118 18.96 17.32 5.24
CA GLY A 118 20.05 16.74 4.48
C GLY A 118 19.83 16.96 3.00
N LYS A 119 20.73 16.46 2.17
CA LYS A 119 20.56 16.50 0.71
C LYS A 119 19.67 15.33 0.28
N HIS A 120 18.54 15.59 -0.37
CA HIS A 120 17.68 14.52 -0.87
C HIS A 120 18.36 13.73 -1.99
N VAL A 121 18.14 12.42 -2.01
CA VAL A 121 18.50 11.55 -3.13
C VAL A 121 17.30 11.40 -4.03
N GLU A 122 17.38 11.95 -5.24
CA GLU A 122 16.30 11.88 -6.23
C GLU A 122 16.26 10.52 -6.95
N ASP A 123 17.43 9.97 -7.29
CA ASP A 123 17.56 8.69 -7.97
C ASP A 123 17.71 7.54 -6.96
N ILE A 124 16.57 7.13 -6.40
CA ILE A 124 16.48 6.03 -5.44
C ILE A 124 16.45 4.69 -6.20
N PRO A 125 17.40 3.77 -5.94
CA PRO A 125 17.37 2.46 -6.56
C PRO A 125 16.03 1.75 -6.35
N ARG A 126 15.51 1.14 -7.43
CA ARG A 126 14.38 0.22 -7.30
C ARG A 126 14.70 -0.86 -6.27
N ASP A 127 13.70 -1.21 -5.48
CA ASP A 127 13.76 -2.22 -4.42
C ASP A 127 14.62 -1.87 -3.17
N LEU A 128 15.19 -0.66 -3.08
CA LEU A 128 15.91 -0.23 -1.87
C LEU A 128 15.01 -0.29 -0.63
N TYR A 129 13.80 0.26 -0.73
CA TYR A 129 12.76 0.11 0.27
C TYR A 129 11.40 0.19 -0.40
N HIS A 130 10.38 -0.36 0.25
CA HIS A 130 8.99 -0.16 -0.15
C HIS A 130 8.38 0.94 0.69
N VAL A 131 7.41 1.67 0.14
CA VAL A 131 6.56 2.51 0.97
C VAL A 131 5.92 1.63 2.04
N PRO A 132 5.83 2.09 3.29
CA PRO A 132 5.25 1.26 4.33
C PRO A 132 3.78 0.89 4.02
N GLU A 133 3.41 -0.35 4.32
CA GLU A 133 2.08 -0.92 4.09
C GLU A 133 1.39 -1.23 5.41
N SER A 134 0.06 -1.26 5.43
CA SER A 134 -0.68 -1.78 6.58
C SER A 134 -0.35 -3.26 6.82
N ILE A 135 -0.24 -3.65 8.08
CA ILE A 135 -0.09 -5.07 8.44
C ILE A 135 -1.43 -5.77 8.19
N PRO A 136 -1.48 -6.86 7.39
CA PRO A 136 -2.72 -7.57 7.11
C PRO A 136 -3.40 -8.08 8.38
N GLY A 137 -4.68 -7.74 8.55
CA GLY A 137 -5.47 -8.14 9.71
C GLY A 137 -5.32 -7.24 10.94
N GLU A 138 -4.45 -6.22 10.90
CA GLU A 138 -4.29 -5.24 11.99
C GLU A 138 -4.92 -3.89 11.61
N LYS A 139 -5.65 -3.26 12.54
CA LYS A 139 -6.31 -1.95 12.33
C LYS A 139 -5.31 -0.80 12.26
N HIS A 140 -4.22 -0.93 13.00
CA HIS A 140 -3.13 0.04 13.09
C HIS A 140 -1.84 -0.76 13.03
N GLY A 141 -0.89 -0.34 12.20
CA GLY A 141 0.40 -1.00 12.13
C GLY A 141 0.97 -0.95 10.73
N TRP A 142 2.29 -0.80 10.65
CA TRP A 142 3.01 -0.52 9.42
C TRP A 142 4.08 -1.60 9.25
N ARG A 143 4.18 -2.18 8.06
CA ARG A 143 5.28 -3.07 7.69
C ARG A 143 6.05 -2.49 6.51
N MET A 144 7.36 -2.69 6.52
CA MET A 144 8.24 -2.22 5.46
C MET A 144 9.39 -3.19 5.24
N ARG A 145 9.81 -3.28 3.98
CA ARG A 145 10.99 -4.00 3.51
C ARG A 145 12.08 -2.99 3.15
N ILE A 146 13.32 -3.26 3.56
CA ILE A 146 14.50 -2.44 3.26
C ILE A 146 15.67 -3.35 2.85
N ASP A 147 16.25 -3.16 1.67
CA ASP A 147 17.42 -3.93 1.21
C ASP A 147 18.73 -3.22 1.56
N THR A 148 19.46 -3.75 2.55
CA THR A 148 20.69 -3.09 3.04
C THR A 148 21.82 -3.03 2.02
N ARG A 149 21.77 -3.83 0.95
CA ARG A 149 22.85 -3.93 -0.05
C ARG A 149 22.80 -2.82 -1.09
N LEU A 150 21.66 -2.13 -1.20
CA LEU A 150 21.41 -1.12 -2.21
C LEU A 150 21.77 0.30 -1.74
N PHE A 151 22.12 0.49 -0.47
CA PHE A 151 22.61 1.76 0.04
C PHE A 151 24.00 2.08 -0.52
N LYS A 152 24.16 3.30 -1.03
CA LYS A 152 25.48 3.86 -1.36
C LYS A 152 26.13 4.42 -0.07
N PRO A 153 27.48 4.46 0.02
CA PRO A 153 28.16 5.08 1.14
C PRO A 153 27.68 6.52 1.39
N GLY A 154 27.41 6.85 2.66
CA GLY A 154 26.95 8.17 3.06
C GLY A 154 25.45 8.43 2.89
N GLN A 155 24.67 7.45 2.44
CA GLN A 155 23.21 7.55 2.41
C GLN A 155 22.60 7.17 3.76
N THR A 156 21.54 7.89 4.15
CA THR A 156 20.75 7.67 5.36
C THR A 156 19.28 7.59 5.00
N PHE A 157 18.62 6.51 5.43
CA PHE A 157 17.18 6.33 5.35
C PHE A 157 16.50 7.07 6.50
N VAL A 158 15.68 8.08 6.18
CA VAL A 158 14.91 8.85 7.16
C VAL A 158 13.46 8.41 7.10
N TRP A 159 12.95 7.88 8.21
CA TRP A 159 11.56 7.47 8.35
C TRP A 159 10.86 8.33 9.40
N THR A 160 9.96 9.21 8.97
CA THR A 160 9.18 10.04 9.90
C THR A 160 7.80 9.43 10.10
N ILE A 161 7.38 9.30 11.35
CA ILE A 161 6.10 8.75 11.73
C ILE A 161 5.30 9.81 12.49
N GLY A 162 4.10 10.13 12.02
CA GLY A 162 3.20 11.06 12.67
C GLY A 162 2.14 10.37 13.51
N LYS A 163 1.68 11.05 14.57
CA LYS A 163 0.64 10.58 15.50
C LYS A 163 -0.66 10.09 14.83
N ASN A 164 -1.05 10.67 13.70
CA ASN A 164 -2.32 10.36 12.99
C ASN A 164 -2.13 9.38 11.82
N THR A 165 -1.25 8.39 11.96
CA THR A 165 -0.90 7.41 10.91
C THR A 165 -0.31 8.03 9.63
N SER A 166 0.14 9.29 9.69
CA SER A 166 0.96 9.82 8.60
C SER A 166 2.36 9.22 8.68
N THR A 167 2.97 8.98 7.54
CA THR A 167 4.38 8.63 7.48
C THR A 167 5.04 9.26 6.27
N SER A 168 6.36 9.45 6.34
CA SER A 168 7.18 9.71 5.17
C SER A 168 8.48 8.92 5.24
N THR A 169 8.99 8.54 4.07
CA THR A 169 10.27 7.86 3.91
C THR A 169 11.10 8.62 2.89
N ILE A 170 12.27 9.12 3.30
CA ILE A 170 13.16 9.92 2.46
C ILE A 170 14.56 9.31 2.52
N LEU A 171 15.22 9.20 1.37
CA LEU A 171 16.64 8.87 1.32
C LEU A 171 17.45 10.17 1.25
N MET A 172 18.38 10.35 2.17
CA MET A 172 19.24 11.54 2.24
C MET A 172 20.73 11.17 2.10
N GLU A 173 21.52 12.10 1.57
CA GLU A 173 22.98 12.06 1.48
C GLU A 173 23.63 12.94 2.53
N GLY A 174 24.74 12.45 3.10
CA GLY A 174 25.54 13.18 4.06
C GLY A 174 24.98 13.10 5.49
N PRO A 175 25.50 13.93 6.42
CA PRO A 175 24.95 13.99 7.77
C PRO A 175 23.52 14.53 7.71
N VAL A 176 22.60 13.79 8.32
CA VAL A 176 21.21 14.22 8.49
C VAL A 176 21.07 14.93 9.84
N GLY A 177 20.58 16.16 9.81
CA GLY A 177 20.31 16.95 11.01
C GLY A 177 19.18 16.37 11.88
N PRO A 178 19.11 16.77 13.16
CA PRO A 178 18.05 16.32 14.05
C PRO A 178 16.66 16.77 13.57
N CYS A 179 15.60 16.09 14.01
CA CYS A 179 14.23 16.54 13.76
C CYS A 179 13.90 17.71 14.70
N GLU A 180 14.04 18.93 14.20
CA GLU A 180 13.51 20.11 14.87
C GLU A 180 12.02 20.24 14.57
N LEU A 181 11.17 20.06 15.59
CA LEU A 181 9.72 20.16 15.41
C LEU A 181 9.30 21.60 15.08
N VAL A 182 8.59 21.75 13.96
CA VAL A 182 7.92 22.98 13.53
C VAL A 182 6.45 22.69 13.28
N ASP A 183 5.64 23.73 13.21
CA ASP A 183 4.24 23.58 12.79
C ASP A 183 4.20 23.02 11.36
N ALA A 184 3.43 21.94 11.19
CA ALA A 184 3.13 21.43 9.87
C ALA A 184 2.27 22.47 9.14
N PRO A 185 2.53 22.74 7.85
CA PRO A 185 1.63 23.57 7.08
C PRO A 185 0.24 22.91 7.11
N GLU A 186 -0.80 23.74 7.21
CA GLU A 186 -2.16 23.25 7.04
C GLU A 186 -2.22 22.51 5.70
N PRO A 187 -2.72 21.25 5.69
CA PRO A 187 -2.90 20.53 4.44
C PRO A 187 -3.71 21.41 3.51
N LYS A 188 -3.09 21.82 2.39
CA LYS A 188 -3.87 22.44 1.33
C LYS A 188 -4.82 21.37 0.84
N GLU A 189 -6.11 21.55 1.10
CA GLU A 189 -7.15 20.73 0.48
C GLU A 189 -6.99 20.92 -1.04
N ILE A 190 -6.30 19.98 -1.70
CA ILE A 190 -6.26 19.94 -3.16
C ILE A 190 -7.63 19.46 -3.57
N ARG A 191 -8.55 20.41 -3.75
CA ARG A 191 -9.85 20.11 -4.32
C ARG A 191 -9.60 19.74 -5.78
N PRO A 192 -9.89 18.50 -6.20
CA PRO A 192 -9.81 18.16 -7.61
C PRO A 192 -10.71 19.12 -8.39
N PRO A 193 -10.32 19.60 -9.58
CA PRO A 193 -11.10 20.52 -10.40
C PRO A 193 -12.26 19.79 -11.11
N TYR A 194 -12.83 18.78 -10.46
CA TYR A 194 -13.91 17.97 -10.97
C TYR A 194 -14.76 17.39 -9.84
N ARG A 195 -16.02 17.11 -10.14
CA ARG A 195 -17.01 16.48 -9.24
C ARG A 195 -17.69 15.35 -9.99
N LEU A 196 -18.26 14.39 -9.29
CA LEU A 196 -19.08 13.35 -9.93
C LEU A 196 -20.26 14.03 -10.64
N ALA A 197 -20.39 13.79 -11.93
CA ALA A 197 -21.43 14.42 -12.74
C ALA A 197 -22.83 13.87 -12.41
N THR A 198 -22.87 12.68 -11.84
CA THR A 198 -24.05 11.82 -11.73
C THR A 198 -24.76 11.91 -10.37
N THR A 199 -24.18 12.66 -9.41
CA THR A 199 -24.79 12.92 -8.10
C THR A 199 -25.91 13.95 -8.20
N LYS A 200 -26.73 14.06 -7.15
CA LYS A 200 -27.90 14.95 -7.15
C LYS A 200 -27.49 16.41 -7.36
N GLY A 201 -28.17 17.09 -8.28
CA GLY A 201 -27.91 18.50 -8.59
C GLY A 201 -26.74 18.76 -9.54
N ARG A 202 -26.11 17.71 -10.08
CA ARG A 202 -25.02 17.82 -11.07
C ARG A 202 -25.48 17.50 -12.49
N SER A 203 -24.60 17.70 -13.46
CA SER A 203 -24.92 17.74 -14.89
C SER A 203 -25.56 16.46 -15.45
N LEU A 204 -25.18 15.30 -14.90
CA LEU A 204 -25.70 13.96 -15.23
C LEU A 204 -26.55 13.35 -14.11
N ALA A 205 -27.10 14.16 -13.21
CA ALA A 205 -27.99 13.67 -12.16
C ALA A 205 -29.10 12.78 -12.75
N GLY A 206 -29.33 11.63 -12.11
CA GLY A 206 -30.33 10.64 -12.52
C GLY A 206 -29.94 9.80 -13.74
N TYR A 207 -28.72 9.91 -14.26
CA TYR A 207 -28.21 9.05 -15.33
C TYR A 207 -27.01 8.24 -14.85
N ARG A 208 -27.18 6.93 -14.77
CA ARG A 208 -26.12 5.99 -14.40
C ARG A 208 -25.21 5.74 -15.60
N VAL A 209 -23.89 5.83 -15.39
CA VAL A 209 -22.87 5.73 -16.46
C VAL A 209 -21.92 4.55 -16.30
N ASP A 210 -21.75 4.04 -15.09
CA ASP A 210 -20.83 2.93 -14.82
C ASP A 210 -21.28 1.66 -15.56
N GLU A 211 -20.29 0.93 -16.09
CA GLU A 211 -20.43 -0.32 -16.83
C GLU A 211 -21.16 -0.20 -18.18
N LYS A 212 -21.54 1.02 -18.59
CA LYS A 212 -22.06 1.31 -19.93
C LYS A 212 -20.94 1.53 -20.92
N THR A 213 -21.26 1.44 -22.20
CA THR A 213 -20.31 1.79 -23.26
C THR A 213 -20.27 3.29 -23.51
N VAL A 214 -19.18 3.76 -24.11
CA VAL A 214 -19.05 5.15 -24.61
C VAL A 214 -20.19 5.49 -25.57
N GLY A 215 -20.57 4.55 -26.45
CA GLY A 215 -21.68 4.71 -27.39
C GLY A 215 -23.05 4.87 -26.74
N GLU A 216 -23.24 4.33 -25.52
CA GLU A 216 -24.46 4.55 -24.73
C GLU A 216 -24.44 5.89 -23.97
N VAL A 217 -23.28 6.30 -23.47
CA VAL A 217 -23.18 7.44 -22.55
C VAL A 217 -23.05 8.78 -23.28
N VAL A 218 -22.25 8.84 -24.35
CA VAL A 218 -21.98 10.10 -25.07
C VAL A 218 -23.25 10.76 -25.61
N PRO A 219 -24.21 10.04 -26.24
CA PRO A 219 -25.42 10.67 -26.75
C PRO A 219 -26.27 11.36 -25.68
N GLU A 220 -26.31 10.82 -24.46
CA GLU A 220 -27.04 11.46 -23.35
C GLU A 220 -26.33 12.72 -22.87
N ILE A 221 -24.99 12.74 -22.86
CA ILE A 221 -24.20 13.93 -22.52
C ILE A 221 -24.43 15.04 -23.55
N GLU A 222 -24.37 14.70 -24.83
CA GLU A 222 -24.59 15.65 -25.93
C GLU A 222 -26.02 16.19 -25.94
N LYS A 223 -27.02 15.34 -25.67
CA LYS A 223 -28.42 15.74 -25.53
C LYS A 223 -28.63 16.78 -24.43
N ARG A 224 -27.81 16.75 -23.38
CA ARG A 224 -27.80 17.74 -22.29
C ARG A 224 -26.99 19.00 -22.61
N GLY A 225 -26.44 19.11 -23.82
CA GLY A 225 -25.66 20.26 -24.28
C GLY A 225 -24.25 20.33 -23.69
N LEU A 226 -23.73 19.21 -23.19
CA LEU A 226 -22.43 19.10 -22.53
C LEU A 226 -21.37 18.59 -23.51
N LYS A 227 -20.10 18.88 -23.20
CA LYS A 227 -18.94 18.42 -23.99
C LYS A 227 -18.25 17.25 -23.30
N VAL A 228 -17.69 16.33 -24.08
CA VAL A 228 -16.98 15.15 -23.54
C VAL A 228 -15.47 15.29 -23.75
N VAL A 229 -14.71 14.90 -22.74
CA VAL A 229 -13.30 14.54 -22.83
C VAL A 229 -13.10 13.15 -22.22
N TYR A 230 -12.09 12.43 -22.68
CA TYR A 230 -11.85 11.04 -22.27
C TYR A 230 -10.59 10.96 -21.41
N VAL A 231 -10.71 10.30 -20.26
CA VAL A 231 -9.61 9.92 -19.38
C VAL A 231 -9.36 8.44 -19.55
N ILE A 232 -8.27 8.09 -20.23
CA ILE A 232 -7.86 6.70 -20.42
C ILE A 232 -7.15 6.24 -19.15
N MET A 233 -7.65 5.16 -18.54
CA MET A 233 -7.14 4.67 -17.27
C MET A 233 -6.09 3.56 -17.45
N ALA A 234 -5.03 3.61 -16.64
CA ALA A 234 -4.13 2.49 -16.37
C ALA A 234 -4.59 1.78 -15.10
N LEU A 235 -4.74 0.46 -15.20
CA LEU A 235 -5.19 -0.33 -14.07
C LEU A 235 -4.04 -1.13 -13.44
N PRO A 236 -4.00 -1.22 -12.10
CA PRO A 236 -3.08 -2.13 -11.42
C PRO A 236 -3.46 -3.60 -11.68
N PRO A 237 -2.46 -4.52 -11.69
CA PRO A 237 -2.72 -5.95 -11.85
C PRO A 237 -3.72 -6.48 -10.82
N GLY A 238 -4.65 -7.33 -11.26
CA GLY A 238 -5.66 -7.95 -10.38
C GLY A 238 -6.84 -7.05 -10.00
N ASN A 239 -6.90 -5.81 -10.49
CA ASN A 239 -8.02 -4.88 -10.35
C ASN A 239 -8.58 -4.72 -8.90
N PRO A 240 -7.74 -4.34 -7.92
CA PRO A 240 -8.17 -4.06 -6.54
C PRO A 240 -8.97 -2.76 -6.36
N GLY A 241 -9.23 -2.01 -7.45
CA GLY A 241 -9.63 -0.60 -7.38
C GLY A 241 -8.43 0.35 -7.38
N GLY A 242 -8.69 1.61 -7.70
CA GLY A 242 -7.67 2.60 -8.01
C GLY A 242 -7.19 2.51 -9.46
N PHE A 243 -6.84 3.66 -10.03
CA PHE A 243 -6.31 3.75 -11.39
C PHE A 243 -5.31 4.91 -11.50
N GLY A 244 -4.41 4.81 -12.48
CA GLY A 244 -3.60 5.95 -12.93
C GLY A 244 -4.24 6.61 -14.15
N GLU A 245 -4.23 7.93 -14.22
CA GLU A 245 -4.59 8.64 -15.46
C GLU A 245 -3.46 8.48 -16.48
N LEU A 246 -3.67 7.73 -17.57
CA LEU A 246 -2.67 7.60 -18.64
C LEU A 246 -2.66 8.82 -19.55
N ARG A 247 -3.84 9.24 -19.97
CA ARG A 247 -4.00 10.30 -20.96
C ARG A 247 -5.40 10.91 -20.91
N VAL A 248 -5.46 12.24 -21.03
CA VAL A 248 -6.70 12.98 -21.29
C VAL A 248 -6.72 13.42 -22.74
N GLN A 249 -7.83 13.17 -23.45
CA GLN A 249 -7.96 13.55 -24.86
C GLN A 249 -9.36 14.03 -25.23
N LYS A 250 -9.42 14.92 -26.23
CA LYS A 250 -10.68 15.34 -26.88
C LYS A 250 -11.06 14.43 -28.06
N ALA A 251 -10.07 13.77 -28.66
CA ALA A 251 -10.32 12.82 -29.73
C ALA A 251 -11.19 11.68 -29.20
N PRO A 252 -12.25 11.28 -29.93
CA PRO A 252 -13.09 10.16 -29.53
C PRO A 252 -12.28 8.88 -29.30
N VAL A 253 -12.74 8.06 -28.35
CA VAL A 253 -12.32 6.67 -28.19
C VAL A 253 -13.32 5.75 -28.90
N GLY A 254 -13.09 4.44 -28.87
CA GLY A 254 -14.05 3.48 -29.44
C GLY A 254 -15.39 3.53 -28.69
N GLU A 255 -16.50 3.44 -29.42
CA GLU A 255 -17.85 3.43 -28.83
C GLU A 255 -18.08 2.21 -27.92
N ASP A 256 -17.32 1.14 -28.11
CA ASP A 256 -17.33 -0.11 -27.36
C ASP A 256 -16.54 -0.04 -26.03
N TRP A 257 -15.83 1.06 -25.77
CA TRP A 257 -15.06 1.23 -24.53
C TRP A 257 -16.01 1.33 -23.33
N THR A 258 -15.61 0.76 -22.20
CA THR A 258 -16.41 0.82 -20.97
C THR A 258 -16.19 2.15 -20.27
N VAL A 259 -17.29 2.80 -19.89
CA VAL A 259 -17.33 3.97 -19.01
C VAL A 259 -17.48 3.49 -17.57
N TRP A 260 -16.59 3.97 -16.69
CA TRP A 260 -16.57 3.58 -15.29
C TRP A 260 -17.07 4.67 -14.36
N GLU A 261 -16.86 5.93 -14.74
CA GLU A 261 -17.43 7.09 -14.06
C GLU A 261 -17.46 8.30 -15.01
N ALA A 262 -18.30 9.26 -14.69
CA ALA A 262 -18.36 10.56 -15.34
C ALA A 262 -18.16 11.67 -14.32
N GLU A 263 -17.17 12.52 -14.56
CA GLU A 263 -16.88 13.67 -13.73
C GLU A 263 -17.15 14.96 -14.49
N GLU A 264 -17.84 15.92 -13.88
CA GLU A 264 -17.97 17.27 -14.43
C GLU A 264 -16.78 18.12 -14.02
N VAL A 265 -16.18 18.81 -14.98
CA VAL A 265 -15.10 19.77 -14.73
C VAL A 265 -15.71 21.04 -14.14
N ILE A 266 -15.16 21.48 -13.02
CA ILE A 266 -15.60 22.66 -12.28
C ILE A 266 -14.51 23.73 -12.26
N GLU A 267 -14.91 24.99 -12.09
CA GLU A 267 -14.01 26.13 -11.98
C GLU A 267 -14.39 27.03 -10.79
N GLY A 268 -13.36 27.62 -10.17
CA GLY A 268 -13.52 28.58 -9.09
C GLY A 268 -13.90 27.96 -7.74
N PRO A 269 -14.03 28.80 -6.70
CA PRO A 269 -14.29 28.35 -5.33
C PRO A 269 -15.73 27.87 -5.10
N GLU A 270 -16.65 28.13 -6.03
CA GLU A 270 -18.07 27.77 -5.96
C GLU A 270 -18.39 26.45 -6.68
N ASP A 271 -17.37 25.73 -7.15
CA ASP A 271 -17.52 24.49 -7.93
C ASP A 271 -18.44 24.66 -9.16
N THR A 272 -18.28 25.77 -9.89
CA THR A 272 -19.13 26.12 -11.04
C THR A 272 -18.86 25.18 -12.20
N PRO A 273 -19.87 24.44 -12.71
CA PRO A 273 -19.68 23.53 -13.84
C PRO A 273 -19.28 24.27 -15.12
N THR A 274 -18.24 23.78 -15.79
CA THR A 274 -17.73 24.34 -17.07
C THR A 274 -18.50 23.84 -18.30
N GLY A 275 -19.43 22.90 -18.11
CA GLY A 275 -20.13 22.19 -19.20
C GLY A 275 -19.30 21.08 -19.86
N VAL A 276 -18.16 20.69 -19.27
CA VAL A 276 -17.31 19.59 -19.76
C VAL A 276 -17.41 18.40 -18.81
N ILE A 277 -17.66 17.22 -19.38
CA ILE A 277 -17.66 15.91 -18.71
C ILE A 277 -16.39 15.14 -19.08
N ARG A 278 -15.66 14.67 -18.09
CA ARG A 278 -14.60 13.67 -18.20
C ARG A 278 -15.23 12.28 -18.09
N LEU A 279 -15.12 11.47 -19.13
CA LEU A 279 -15.45 10.06 -19.07
C LEU A 279 -14.20 9.25 -18.73
N LEU A 280 -14.25 8.55 -17.61
CA LEU A 280 -13.20 7.63 -17.18
C LEU A 280 -13.43 6.28 -17.86
N VAL A 281 -12.52 5.91 -18.76
CA VAL A 281 -12.75 4.81 -19.71
C VAL A 281 -11.60 3.83 -19.78
N THR A 282 -11.94 2.57 -20.06
CA THR A 282 -10.99 1.54 -20.49
C THR A 282 -11.45 0.90 -21.79
N LYS A 283 -10.48 0.40 -22.56
CA LYS A 283 -10.78 -0.41 -23.75
C LYS A 283 -11.34 -1.78 -23.37
N GLU A 284 -10.74 -2.40 -22.36
CA GLU A 284 -11.14 -3.71 -21.87
C GLU A 284 -12.22 -3.56 -20.82
N HIS A 285 -13.19 -4.47 -20.81
CA HIS A 285 -14.15 -4.58 -19.72
C HIS A 285 -13.49 -5.31 -18.54
N HIS A 286 -13.86 -4.93 -17.32
CA HIS A 286 -13.27 -5.49 -16.09
C HIS A 286 -14.35 -5.91 -15.11
N ASP A 287 -14.12 -6.98 -14.36
CA ASP A 287 -15.13 -7.54 -13.43
C ASP A 287 -15.49 -6.63 -12.25
N ARG A 288 -14.73 -5.56 -12.03
CA ARG A 288 -14.95 -4.58 -10.96
C ARG A 288 -14.67 -3.19 -11.49
N ASN A 289 -15.44 -2.22 -11.03
CA ASN A 289 -15.20 -0.82 -11.35
C ASN A 289 -13.80 -0.40 -10.85
N PRO A 290 -12.87 0.02 -11.72
CA PRO A 290 -11.52 0.38 -11.32
C PRO A 290 -11.45 1.67 -10.50
N VAL A 291 -12.47 2.52 -10.56
CA VAL A 291 -12.54 3.76 -9.75
C VAL A 291 -12.80 3.42 -8.28
N TYR A 292 -13.62 2.40 -8.02
CA TYR A 292 -14.13 2.10 -6.68
C TYR A 292 -13.74 0.73 -6.12
N GLY A 293 -13.20 -0.17 -6.94
CA GLY A 293 -12.91 -1.56 -6.58
C GLY A 293 -14.13 -2.47 -6.45
N GLY A 294 -15.31 -2.01 -6.89
CA GLY A 294 -16.60 -2.72 -6.78
C GLY A 294 -17.75 -1.88 -7.36
N PRO A 295 -19.02 -2.34 -7.27
CA PRO A 295 -20.16 -1.59 -7.80
C PRO A 295 -20.24 -0.20 -7.16
N ARG A 296 -20.60 0.82 -7.95
CA ARG A 296 -20.70 2.19 -7.47
C ARG A 296 -21.57 2.33 -6.22
N ASP A 297 -22.70 1.64 -6.18
CA ASP A 297 -23.66 1.70 -5.07
C ASP A 297 -23.09 1.18 -3.74
N ALA A 298 -22.00 0.40 -3.78
CA ALA A 298 -21.30 -0.05 -2.58
C ALA A 298 -20.49 1.08 -1.92
N VAL A 299 -20.20 2.16 -2.65
CA VAL A 299 -19.36 3.28 -2.21
C VAL A 299 -20.15 4.60 -2.18
N ILE A 300 -21.11 4.78 -3.08
CA ILE A 300 -21.91 6.00 -3.23
C ILE A 300 -23.39 5.61 -3.31
N PRO A 301 -24.19 5.80 -2.24
CA PRO A 301 -25.60 5.47 -2.27
C PRO A 301 -26.40 6.39 -3.21
N GLU A 302 -27.44 5.85 -3.83
CA GLU A 302 -28.36 6.63 -4.68
C GLU A 302 -28.94 7.83 -3.90
N GLY A 303 -28.86 9.03 -4.46
CA GLY A 303 -29.38 10.26 -3.87
C GLY A 303 -28.38 11.10 -3.06
N SER A 304 -27.11 10.69 -3.03
CA SER A 304 -25.97 11.50 -2.53
C SER A 304 -25.72 12.76 -3.36
#